data_AF-A0A7Y4T801-F1
#
_entry.id   AF-A0A7Y4T801-F1
#
_cell.length_a   1.000
_cell.length_b   1.000
_cell.length_c   1.000
_cell.angle_alpha   90.00
_cell.angle_beta   90.00
_cell.angle_gamma   90.00
#
_symmetry.space_group_name_H-M   'P 1'
#
loop_
_entity.id
_entity.type
_entity.pdbx_description
1 polymer ?
#
loop_
_entity_poly.entity_id
_entity_poly.type
_entity_poly.pdbx_seq_one_letter_code
_entity_poly.pdbx_strand_id
1 'polypeptide(L)'
;MRRLSSSTADFASAFAALLAEKRETAADVSAAVAAIIAEVQARGDAALFDLTKRFDRFDLNAANLRVTDTDIAIAKAAVQPATLTALKHAAARIESFHARHKPADDRYTDAQGVTLGARWTPVDAAGLYVPGGLAAYPSSVLMNAVPARLAGVKP
;
A
#
# COMPACT_ATOMS: atom_id res chain seq x y z
N MET A 1 -8.25 31.34 -8.34
CA MET A 1 -7.59 30.39 -9.26
C MET A 1 -6.36 31.07 -9.83
N ARG A 2 -5.15 30.53 -9.60
CA ARG A 2 -3.90 31.10 -10.12
C ARG A 2 -3.75 30.73 -11.60
N ARG A 3 -3.40 31.69 -12.46
CA ARG A 3 -3.24 31.49 -13.91
C ARG A 3 -1.80 31.79 -14.29
N LEU A 4 -1.14 30.83 -14.95
CA LEU A 4 0.18 30.98 -15.56
C LEU A 4 0.01 30.86 -17.08
N SER A 5 0.81 31.58 -17.85
CA SER A 5 0.83 31.49 -19.31
C SER A 5 2.24 31.22 -19.78
N SER A 6 2.47 30.18 -20.58
CA SER A 6 3.81 29.85 -21.11
C SER A 6 4.36 30.89 -22.08
N SER A 7 3.53 31.84 -22.51
CA SER A 7 3.91 32.92 -23.42
C SER A 7 4.46 34.18 -22.73
N THR A 8 4.39 34.28 -21.40
CA THR A 8 4.88 35.46 -20.68
C THR A 8 6.34 35.27 -20.26
N ALA A 9 7.10 36.37 -20.26
CA ALA A 9 8.53 36.33 -19.93
C ALA A 9 8.80 35.87 -18.48
N ASP A 10 7.84 36.05 -17.58
CA ASP A 10 7.92 35.64 -16.17
C ASP A 10 7.45 34.20 -15.92
N PHE A 11 7.02 33.46 -16.95
CA PHE A 11 6.49 32.10 -16.82
C PHE A 11 7.42 31.16 -16.07
N ALA A 12 8.71 31.11 -16.46
CA ALA A 12 9.66 30.18 -15.87
C ALA A 12 9.82 30.41 -14.36
N SER A 13 9.89 31.67 -13.93
CA SER A 13 9.99 32.06 -12.51
C SER A 13 8.68 31.76 -11.77
N ALA A 14 7.55 32.15 -12.33
CA ALA A 14 6.24 31.95 -11.71
C ALA A 14 5.84 30.46 -11.63
N PHE A 15 6.26 29.66 -12.60
CA PHE A 15 6.10 28.20 -12.61
C PHE A 15 7.03 27.52 -11.61
N ALA A 16 8.30 27.92 -11.54
CA ALA A 16 9.23 27.43 -10.52
C ALA A 16 8.72 27.74 -9.11
N ALA A 17 8.18 28.95 -8.88
CA ALA A 17 7.56 29.33 -7.60
C ALA A 17 6.33 28.47 -7.28
N LEU A 18 5.49 28.15 -8.28
CA LEU A 18 4.36 27.23 -8.08
C LEU A 18 4.81 25.80 -7.74
N LEU A 19 5.89 25.32 -8.35
CA LEU A 19 6.45 24.00 -8.04
C LEU A 19 7.13 23.98 -6.66
N ALA A 20 7.75 25.11 -6.27
CA ALA A 20 8.42 25.29 -4.99
C ALA A 20 7.45 25.61 -3.84
N GLU A 21 6.20 25.95 -4.12
CA GLU A 21 5.13 26.02 -3.14
C GLU A 21 4.95 24.63 -2.52
N LYS A 22 5.60 24.44 -1.37
CA LYS A 22 5.40 23.27 -0.52
C LYS A 22 3.91 23.16 -0.24
N ARG A 23 3.27 22.11 -0.77
CA ARG A 23 1.86 21.82 -0.51
C ARG A 23 1.56 21.59 0.97
N GLU A 24 2.58 21.29 1.77
CA GLU A 24 2.49 21.25 3.23
C GLU A 24 3.84 21.68 3.81
N THR A 25 3.86 22.70 4.67
CA THR A 25 4.81 22.65 5.79
C THR A 25 4.39 21.45 6.61
N ALA A 26 4.99 20.28 6.33
CA ALA A 26 4.99 19.20 7.29
C ALA A 26 5.54 19.84 8.58
N ALA A 27 4.68 20.03 9.58
CA ALA A 27 5.16 20.12 10.94
C ALA A 27 6.11 18.93 11.12
N ASP A 28 7.26 19.13 11.76
CA ASP A 28 8.24 18.07 11.95
C ASP A 28 7.62 16.97 12.85
N VAL A 29 6.96 16.01 12.21
CA VAL A 29 6.33 14.84 12.84
C VAL A 29 7.32 13.69 13.01
N SER A 30 8.55 13.83 12.48
CA SER A 30 9.54 12.77 12.47
C SER A 30 9.90 12.32 13.89
N ALA A 31 10.06 13.26 14.82
CA ALA A 31 10.32 12.95 16.22
C ALA A 31 9.18 12.16 16.87
N ALA A 32 7.92 12.54 16.60
CA ALA A 32 6.75 11.85 17.15
C ALA A 32 6.59 10.44 16.57
N VAL A 33 6.79 10.26 15.25
CA VAL A 33 6.74 8.95 14.60
C VAL A 33 7.86 8.05 15.10
N ALA A 34 9.08 8.57 15.25
CA ALA A 34 10.21 7.81 15.79
C ALA A 34 9.93 7.31 17.22
N ALA A 35 9.32 8.14 18.06
CA ALA A 35 8.91 7.74 19.41
C ALA A 35 7.87 6.61 19.39
N ILE A 36 6.86 6.71 18.53
CA ILE A 36 5.83 5.66 18.36
C ILE A 36 6.46 4.33 17.94
N ILE A 37 7.36 4.35 16.96
CA ILE A 37 8.05 3.14 16.49
C ILE A 37 8.86 2.51 17.62
N ALA A 38 9.64 3.31 18.35
CA ALA A 38 10.44 2.82 19.47
C ALA A 38 9.58 2.20 20.58
N GLU A 39 8.42 2.81 20.86
CA GLU A 39 7.46 2.32 21.85
C GLU A 39 6.85 0.97 21.47
N VAL A 40 6.44 0.81 20.20
CA VAL A 40 5.93 -0.47 19.67
C VAL A 40 7.01 -1.54 19.66
N GLN A 41 8.26 -1.19 19.29
CA GLN A 41 9.38 -2.12 19.35
C GLN A 41 9.69 -2.61 20.77
N ALA A 42 9.55 -1.74 21.78
CA ALA A 42 9.85 -2.06 23.17
C ALA A 42 8.72 -2.84 23.87
N ARG A 43 7.45 -2.54 23.59
CA ARG A 43 6.29 -3.07 24.33
C ARG A 43 5.35 -3.95 23.51
N GLY A 44 5.55 -4.07 22.20
CA GLY A 44 4.71 -4.87 21.31
C GLY A 44 3.23 -4.47 21.38
N ASP A 45 2.36 -5.49 21.50
CA ASP A 45 0.90 -5.34 21.49
C ASP A 45 0.38 -4.35 22.54
N ALA A 46 1.02 -4.26 23.71
CA ALA A 46 0.59 -3.31 24.74
C ALA A 46 0.67 -1.85 24.24
N ALA A 47 1.76 -1.49 23.54
CA ALA A 47 1.86 -0.18 22.91
C ALA A 47 0.86 -0.01 21.77
N LEU A 48 0.68 -1.05 20.94
CA LEU A 48 -0.28 -1.01 19.85
C LEU A 48 -1.70 -0.71 20.36
N PHE A 49 -2.15 -1.40 21.41
CA PHE A 49 -3.48 -1.20 21.99
C PHE A 49 -3.64 0.21 22.57
N ASP A 50 -2.65 0.70 23.33
CA ASP A 50 -2.65 2.06 23.89
C ASP A 50 -2.72 3.13 22.78
N LEU A 51 -1.92 2.97 21.73
CA LEU A 51 -1.84 3.90 20.61
C LEU A 51 -3.11 3.88 19.76
N THR A 52 -3.68 2.71 19.47
CA THR A 52 -4.97 2.59 18.77
C THR A 52 -6.10 3.23 19.58
N LYS A 53 -6.14 3.01 20.90
CA LYS A 53 -7.12 3.69 21.77
C LYS A 53 -6.97 5.21 21.73
N ARG A 54 -5.73 5.70 21.70
CA ARG A 54 -5.43 7.14 21.64
C ARG A 54 -5.80 7.78 20.30
N PHE A 55 -5.39 7.18 19.18
CA PHE A 55 -5.52 7.79 17.86
C PHE A 55 -6.83 7.44 17.16
N ASP A 56 -7.26 6.18 17.27
CA ASP A 56 -8.45 5.68 16.57
C ASP A 56 -9.69 5.68 17.48
N ARG A 57 -9.51 5.94 18.79
CA ARG A 57 -10.59 5.89 19.80
C ARG A 57 -11.31 4.54 19.82
N PHE A 58 -10.54 3.47 19.55
CA PHE A 58 -11.01 2.10 19.48
C PHE A 58 -10.35 1.24 20.55
N ASP A 59 -11.14 0.45 21.29
CA ASP A 59 -10.64 -0.42 22.36
C ASP A 59 -10.15 -1.75 21.77
N LEU A 60 -8.93 -1.71 21.24
CA LEU A 60 -8.24 -2.84 20.63
C LEU A 60 -7.66 -3.76 21.71
N ASN A 61 -7.78 -5.07 21.51
CA ASN A 61 -7.19 -6.11 22.34
C ASN A 61 -6.88 -7.36 21.51
N ALA A 62 -6.26 -8.36 22.13
CA ALA A 62 -5.85 -9.58 21.45
C ALA A 62 -7.01 -10.35 20.79
N ALA A 63 -8.24 -10.25 21.30
CA ALA A 63 -9.40 -10.95 20.74
C ALA A 63 -10.01 -10.27 19.51
N ASN A 64 -9.78 -8.96 19.31
CA ASN A 64 -10.35 -8.19 18.19
C ASN A 64 -9.30 -7.56 17.27
N LEU A 65 -8.01 -7.82 17.50
CA LEU A 65 -6.90 -7.34 16.66
C LEU A 65 -7.02 -7.80 15.20
N ARG A 66 -7.46 -9.05 15.00
CA ARG A 66 -7.61 -9.65 13.68
C ARG A 66 -9.09 -9.69 13.29
N VAL A 67 -9.41 -9.13 12.13
CA VAL A 67 -10.74 -9.30 11.50
C VAL A 67 -10.95 -10.78 11.19
N THR A 68 -12.08 -11.33 11.64
CA THR A 68 -12.36 -12.77 11.50
C THR A 68 -12.88 -13.12 10.10
N ASP A 69 -12.74 -14.39 9.70
CA ASP A 69 -13.33 -14.87 8.44
C ASP A 69 -14.85 -14.71 8.42
N THR A 70 -15.49 -14.80 9.59
CA THR A 70 -16.92 -14.54 9.76
C THR A 70 -17.26 -13.08 9.47
N ASP A 71 -16.51 -12.12 10.01
CA ASP A 71 -16.72 -10.69 9.73
C ASP A 71 -16.54 -10.39 8.24
N ILE A 72 -15.53 -10.98 7.59
CA ILE A 72 -15.29 -10.84 6.15
C ILE A 72 -16.48 -11.41 5.36
N ALA A 73 -17.00 -12.58 5.74
CA ALA A 73 -18.14 -13.21 5.08
C ALA A 73 -19.41 -12.35 5.22
N ILE A 74 -19.68 -11.83 6.41
CA ILE A 74 -20.81 -10.93 6.68
C ILE A 74 -20.68 -9.65 5.85
N ALA A 75 -19.51 -9.00 5.89
CA ALA A 75 -19.26 -7.78 5.12
C ALA A 75 -19.44 -8.02 3.62
N LYS A 76 -18.91 -9.12 3.08
CA LYS A 76 -19.07 -9.51 1.68
C LYS A 76 -20.52 -9.76 1.30
N ALA A 77 -21.31 -10.39 2.18
CA ALA A 77 -22.74 -10.64 1.94
C ALA A 77 -23.57 -9.35 1.92
N ALA A 78 -23.13 -8.30 2.64
CA ALA A 78 -23.76 -6.99 2.65
C ALA A 78 -23.43 -6.13 1.40
N VAL A 79 -22.45 -6.52 0.58
CA VAL A 79 -22.08 -5.76 -0.62
C VAL A 79 -23.11 -5.98 -1.73
N GLN A 80 -23.56 -4.88 -2.34
CA GLN A 80 -24.46 -4.93 -3.48
C GLN A 80 -23.87 -5.75 -4.64
N PRO A 81 -24.66 -6.63 -5.31
CA PRO A 81 -24.13 -7.52 -6.35
C PRO A 81 -23.38 -6.79 -7.48
N ALA A 82 -23.88 -5.61 -7.89
CA ALA A 82 -23.22 -4.79 -8.91
C ALA A 82 -21.84 -4.29 -8.46
N THR A 83 -21.71 -3.82 -7.22
CA THR A 83 -20.43 -3.40 -6.64
C THR A 83 -19.45 -4.56 -6.55
N LEU A 84 -19.90 -5.72 -6.06
CA LEU A 84 -19.06 -6.91 -5.99
C LEU A 84 -18.57 -7.34 -7.38
N THR A 85 -19.42 -7.22 -8.40
CA THR A 85 -19.08 -7.52 -9.79
C THR A 85 -18.03 -6.55 -10.33
N ALA A 86 -18.18 -5.25 -10.06
CA ALA A 86 -17.19 -4.24 -10.43
C ALA A 86 -15.83 -4.48 -9.76
N LEU A 87 -15.82 -4.84 -8.47
CA LEU A 87 -14.58 -5.17 -7.74
C LEU A 87 -13.88 -6.40 -8.31
N LYS A 88 -14.64 -7.46 -8.64
CA LYS A 88 -14.09 -8.65 -9.31
C LYS A 88 -13.52 -8.33 -10.70
N HIS A 89 -14.21 -7.49 -11.46
CA HIS A 89 -13.74 -7.04 -12.77
C HIS A 89 -12.43 -6.25 -12.65
N ALA A 90 -12.35 -5.31 -11.71
CA ALA A 90 -11.13 -4.56 -11.44
C ALA A 90 -9.97 -5.48 -11.04
N ALA A 91 -10.20 -6.41 -10.10
CA ALA A 91 -9.21 -7.38 -9.67
C ALA A 91 -8.66 -8.22 -10.84
N ALA A 92 -9.54 -8.73 -11.70
CA ALA A 92 -9.14 -9.52 -12.87
C ALA A 92 -8.28 -8.73 -13.87
N ARG A 93 -8.61 -7.45 -14.10
CA ARG A 93 -7.80 -6.57 -14.96
C ARG A 93 -6.43 -6.25 -14.36
N ILE A 94 -6.38 -5.99 -13.06
CA ILE A 94 -5.12 -5.74 -12.33
C ILE A 94 -4.23 -6.99 -12.42
N GLU A 95 -4.79 -8.16 -12.16
CA GLU A 95 -4.10 -9.44 -12.24
C GLU A 95 -3.56 -9.71 -13.65
N SER A 96 -4.41 -9.55 -14.68
CA SER A 96 -4.01 -9.72 -16.08
C SER A 96 -2.85 -8.80 -16.48
N PHE A 97 -2.87 -7.55 -16.02
CA PHE A 97 -1.77 -6.62 -16.29
C PHE A 97 -0.48 -7.01 -15.58
N HIS A 98 -0.54 -7.32 -14.28
CA HIS A 98 0.66 -7.66 -13.50
C HIS A 98 1.25 -9.02 -13.87
N ALA A 99 0.44 -9.96 -14.36
CA ALA A 99 0.92 -11.28 -14.82
C ALA A 99 1.95 -11.15 -15.95
N ARG A 100 1.80 -10.13 -16.80
CA ARG A 100 2.75 -9.84 -17.89
C ARG A 100 4.11 -9.33 -17.40
N HIS A 101 4.18 -8.84 -16.17
CA HIS A 101 5.39 -8.28 -15.56
C HIS A 101 6.06 -9.25 -14.59
N LYS A 102 5.49 -10.47 -14.42
CA LYS A 102 6.10 -11.48 -13.57
C LYS A 102 7.42 -11.93 -14.22
N PRO A 103 8.56 -11.79 -13.52
CA PRO A 103 9.84 -12.19 -14.08
C PRO A 103 9.90 -13.72 -14.22
N ALA A 104 10.65 -14.17 -15.23
CA ALA A 104 11.01 -15.57 -15.38
C ALA A 104 12.42 -15.79 -14.83
N ASP A 105 12.65 -16.94 -14.22
CA ASP A 105 14.00 -17.40 -13.93
C ASP A 105 14.77 -17.57 -15.24
N ASP A 106 16.06 -17.25 -15.20
CA ASP A 106 16.97 -17.41 -16.33
C ASP A 106 18.14 -18.30 -15.93
N ARG A 107 18.56 -19.16 -16.85
CA ARG A 107 19.70 -20.05 -16.67
C ARG A 107 20.29 -20.42 -18.02
N TYR A 108 21.59 -20.20 -18.16
CA TYR A 108 22.32 -20.53 -19.37
C TYR A 108 23.73 -21.02 -19.04
N THR A 109 24.36 -21.69 -20.01
CA THR A 109 25.78 -22.04 -19.97
C THR A 109 26.50 -21.24 -21.04
N ASP A 110 27.57 -20.55 -20.67
CA ASP A 110 28.34 -19.74 -21.60
C ASP A 110 29.29 -20.58 -22.48
N ALA A 111 30.02 -19.92 -23.38
CA ALA A 111 30.97 -20.57 -24.29
C ALA A 111 32.18 -21.20 -23.56
N GLN A 112 32.37 -20.87 -22.29
CA GLN A 112 33.43 -21.34 -21.41
C GLN A 112 32.97 -22.53 -20.57
N GLY A 113 31.71 -22.96 -20.72
CA GLY A 113 31.13 -24.08 -19.99
C GLY A 113 30.64 -23.73 -18.57
N VAL A 114 30.60 -22.44 -18.21
CA VAL A 114 30.12 -21.97 -16.90
C VAL A 114 28.61 -21.81 -16.93
N THR A 115 27.91 -22.43 -15.97
CA THR A 115 26.47 -22.22 -15.79
C THR A 115 26.19 -21.01 -14.91
N LEU A 116 25.44 -20.07 -15.47
CA LEU A 116 25.01 -18.82 -14.82
C LEU A 116 23.48 -18.78 -14.79
N GLY A 117 22.91 -17.99 -13.88
CA GLY A 117 21.46 -17.81 -13.83
C GLY A 117 21.01 -16.76 -12.84
N ALA A 118 19.74 -16.35 -13.00
CA ALA A 118 19.01 -15.46 -12.11
C ALA A 118 17.72 -16.17 -11.68
N ARG A 119 17.43 -16.15 -10.38
CA ARG A 119 16.22 -16.72 -9.81
C ARG A 119 15.42 -15.65 -9.10
N TRP A 120 14.12 -15.62 -9.36
CA TRP A 120 13.17 -14.72 -8.73
C TRP A 120 12.29 -15.47 -7.74
N THR A 121 12.34 -15.05 -6.48
CA THR A 121 11.45 -15.56 -5.43
C THR A 121 10.64 -14.39 -4.86
N PRO A 122 9.37 -14.61 -4.47
CA PRO A 122 8.63 -13.59 -3.74
C PRO A 122 9.31 -13.29 -2.40
N VAL A 123 9.00 -12.12 -1.84
CA VAL A 123 9.24 -11.88 -0.41
C VAL A 123 8.39 -12.85 0.41
N ASP A 124 8.88 -13.24 1.59
CA ASP A 124 8.18 -14.20 2.45
C ASP A 124 6.82 -13.65 2.87
N ALA A 125 6.78 -12.42 3.41
CA ALA A 125 5.56 -11.74 3.83
C ALA A 125 5.54 -10.27 3.42
N ALA A 126 4.33 -9.71 3.27
CA ALA A 126 4.12 -8.29 2.99
C ALA A 126 2.95 -7.73 3.80
N GLY A 127 3.16 -6.59 4.45
CA GLY A 127 2.12 -5.80 5.11
C GLY A 127 1.57 -4.72 4.19
N LEU A 128 0.24 -4.61 4.10
CA LEU A 128 -0.44 -3.63 3.26
C LEU A 128 -1.17 -2.60 4.14
N TYR A 129 -0.68 -1.36 4.16
CA TYR A 129 -1.34 -0.27 4.89
C TYR A 129 -2.49 0.31 4.05
N VAL A 130 -3.69 0.32 4.63
CA VAL A 130 -4.90 0.85 3.99
C VAL A 130 -5.52 1.88 4.93
N PRO A 131 -5.61 3.17 4.53
CA PRO A 131 -6.23 4.20 5.35
C PRO A 131 -7.69 3.86 5.69
N GLY A 132 -8.06 4.06 6.96
CA GLY A 132 -9.44 3.88 7.44
C GLY A 132 -10.34 5.10 7.18
N GLY A 133 -11.57 5.03 7.70
CA GLY A 133 -12.55 6.13 7.63
C GLY A 133 -13.11 6.38 6.23
N LEU A 134 -13.41 7.65 5.91
CA LEU A 134 -14.02 8.04 4.63
C LEU A 134 -13.06 7.91 3.42
N ALA A 135 -11.77 7.71 3.67
CA ALA A 135 -10.75 7.46 2.65
C ALA A 135 -10.53 5.97 2.35
N ALA A 136 -11.43 5.09 2.82
CA ALA A 136 -11.35 3.66 2.58
C ALA A 136 -11.71 3.33 1.12
N TYR A 137 -10.69 3.20 0.27
CA TYR A 137 -10.86 2.83 -1.13
C TYR A 137 -10.55 1.34 -1.34
N PRO A 138 -11.55 0.51 -1.71
CA PRO A 138 -11.29 -0.90 -2.01
C PRO A 138 -10.35 -1.08 -3.21
N SER A 139 -10.25 -0.07 -4.09
CA SER A 139 -9.27 -0.05 -5.18
C SER A 139 -7.82 -0.07 -4.68
N SER A 140 -7.50 0.65 -3.59
CA SER A 140 -6.16 0.63 -3.00
C SER A 140 -5.79 -0.76 -2.47
N VAL A 141 -6.76 -1.47 -1.89
CA VAL A 141 -6.58 -2.87 -1.47
C VAL A 141 -6.26 -3.74 -2.69
N LEU A 142 -7.06 -3.65 -3.76
CA LEU A 142 -6.86 -4.47 -4.96
C LEU A 142 -5.51 -4.20 -5.64
N MET A 143 -5.12 -2.93 -5.77
CA MET A 143 -3.85 -2.54 -6.41
C MET A 143 -2.61 -3.03 -5.66
N ASN A 144 -2.70 -3.22 -4.34
CA ASN A 144 -1.59 -3.71 -3.52
C ASN A 144 -1.61 -5.23 -3.34
N ALA A 145 -2.78 -5.80 -3.03
CA ALA A 145 -2.90 -7.21 -2.67
C ALA A 145 -2.82 -8.15 -3.89
N VAL A 146 -3.39 -7.76 -5.03
CA VAL A 146 -3.40 -8.62 -6.23
C VAL A 146 -1.98 -8.89 -6.75
N PRO A 147 -1.09 -7.89 -6.91
CA PRO A 147 0.29 -8.14 -7.33
C PRO A 147 1.08 -8.99 -6.31
N ALA A 148 0.92 -8.74 -5.00
CA ALA A 148 1.59 -9.52 -3.96
C ALA A 148 1.17 -11.00 -4.00
N ARG A 149 -0.14 -11.27 -4.12
CA ARG A 149 -0.67 -12.63 -4.28
C ARG A 149 -0.12 -13.31 -5.54
N LEU A 150 -0.06 -12.58 -6.66
CA LEU A 150 0.41 -13.08 -7.95
C LEU A 150 1.91 -13.40 -7.97
N ALA A 151 2.70 -12.60 -7.25
CA ALA A 151 4.13 -12.85 -7.02
C ALA A 151 4.35 -14.14 -6.21
N GLY A 152 3.40 -14.52 -5.37
CA GLY A 152 3.44 -15.73 -4.54
C GLY A 152 3.76 -15.47 -3.07
N VAL A 153 3.59 -14.23 -2.60
CA VAL A 153 3.74 -13.86 -1.19
C VAL A 153 2.70 -14.60 -0.34
N LYS A 154 3.11 -15.17 0.79
CA LYS A 154 2.23 -15.93 1.69
C LYS A 154 2.46 -15.49 3.15
N PRO A 155 1.43 -15.00 3.86
CA PRO A 155 1.57 -14.70 5.29
C PRO A 155 1.78 -15.95 6.14
#